data_AF-A2GGE6-F1
#
_entry.id   AF-A2GGE6-F1
#
_cell.length_a   1.000
_cell.length_b   1.000
_cell.length_c   1.000
_cell.angle_alpha   90.00
_cell.angle_beta   90.00
_cell.angle_gamma   90.00
#
_symmetry.space_group_name_H-M   'P 1'
#
loop_
_entity.id
_entity.type
_entity.pdbx_description
1 polymer ?
#
loop_
_entity_poly.entity_id
_entity_poly.type
_entity_poly.pdbx_seq_one_letter_code
_entity_poly.pdbx_strand_id
1 'polypeptide(L)'
;MKKSNTSFFQMGLFGFRVNPDEKLKQFKFSLRKSEREIEREFNRISRQENQIKTQMKNAAKKGQTEILTILAKDIVRNRMAARKMLKLKSTLESLGLRITLIKAQSGSMNALKIATQAMTQLNRMVNLPQMQAIMQKFMMENEMMDMKGEVMDGLTDDLWDDDGYMEEETANQYSQVFKEMGIPLTPQIEAAVSKPKAIES
;
A
#
# COMPACT_ATOMS: atom_id res chain seq x y z
N MET A 1 47.05 14.13 -45.11
CA MET A 1 47.56 14.34 -43.72
C MET A 1 46.71 15.45 -43.10
N LYS A 2 45.84 15.13 -42.11
CA LYS A 2 45.95 15.49 -40.67
C LYS A 2 46.01 17.02 -40.45
N LYS A 3 45.10 17.72 -39.74
CA LYS A 3 44.13 17.36 -38.69
C LYS A 3 42.98 18.38 -38.66
N SER A 4 41.75 17.88 -38.50
CA SER A 4 40.62 18.62 -37.92
C SER A 4 40.71 18.55 -36.39
N ASN A 5 40.64 19.69 -35.72
CA ASN A 5 40.33 19.89 -34.29
C ASN A 5 40.48 21.41 -34.07
N THR A 6 39.54 22.15 -33.48
CA THR A 6 38.62 21.82 -32.39
C THR A 6 37.54 22.90 -32.37
N SER A 7 36.28 22.50 -32.52
CA SER A 7 35.14 23.33 -32.15
C SER A 7 35.10 23.43 -30.63
N PHE A 8 35.59 24.56 -30.10
CA PHE A 8 35.45 24.96 -28.70
C PHE A 8 34.16 25.77 -28.46
N PHE A 9 33.12 25.52 -29.25
CA PHE A 9 31.84 26.22 -29.17
C PHE A 9 30.68 25.23 -29.22
N GLN A 10 30.43 24.51 -28.12
CA GLN A 10 29.08 23.99 -27.80
C GLN A 10 28.99 23.45 -26.36
N MET A 11 29.56 24.15 -25.38
CA MET A 11 29.31 23.85 -23.97
C MET A 11 28.34 24.89 -23.40
N GLY A 12 27.06 24.71 -23.73
CA GLY A 12 25.98 25.52 -23.17
C GLY A 12 24.73 25.58 -24.04
N LEU A 13 24.04 24.45 -24.29
CA LEU A 13 22.64 24.46 -24.77
C LEU A 13 21.94 23.08 -24.79
N PHE A 14 22.04 22.28 -23.74
CA PHE A 14 21.11 21.16 -23.56
C PHE A 14 20.52 21.23 -22.16
N GLY A 15 19.25 21.66 -22.07
CA GLY A 15 18.44 21.40 -20.90
C GLY A 15 18.44 19.90 -20.67
N PHE A 16 19.06 19.45 -19.57
CA PHE A 16 19.10 18.05 -19.21
C PHE A 16 17.67 17.60 -18.89
N ARG A 17 16.95 17.13 -19.90
CA ARG A 17 15.85 16.18 -19.69
C ARG A 17 16.48 15.03 -18.91
N VAL A 18 16.10 14.90 -17.64
CA VAL A 18 16.57 13.82 -16.75
C VAL A 18 16.45 12.49 -17.51
N ASN A 19 17.56 11.77 -17.68
CA ASN A 19 17.61 10.52 -18.44
C ASN A 19 16.66 9.48 -17.79
N PRO A 20 15.92 8.66 -18.58
CA PRO A 20 15.10 7.54 -18.06
C PRO A 20 15.74 6.72 -16.94
N ASP A 21 17.05 6.51 -16.96
CA ASP A 21 17.78 5.82 -15.89
C ASP A 21 17.73 6.53 -14.54
N GLU A 22 17.87 7.85 -14.56
CA GLU A 22 17.86 8.68 -13.37
C GLU A 22 16.43 8.82 -12.82
N LYS A 23 15.44 8.95 -13.70
CA LYS A 23 14.01 8.88 -13.36
C LYS A 23 13.64 7.58 -12.65
N LEU A 24 14.10 6.42 -13.16
CA LEU A 24 13.90 5.14 -12.48
C LEU A 24 14.59 5.07 -11.13
N LYS A 25 15.79 5.63 -11.00
CA LYS A 25 16.53 5.65 -9.74
C LYS A 25 15.78 6.47 -8.69
N GLN A 26 15.27 7.65 -9.06
CA GLN A 26 14.45 8.49 -8.19
C GLN A 26 13.13 7.82 -7.80
N PHE A 27 12.50 7.13 -8.75
CA PHE A 27 11.29 6.36 -8.50
C PHE A 27 11.53 5.21 -7.51
N LYS A 28 12.56 4.39 -7.72
CA LYS A 28 12.95 3.31 -6.79
C LYS A 28 13.28 3.83 -5.39
N PHE A 29 13.88 5.01 -5.28
CA PHE A 29 14.12 5.65 -3.99
C PHE A 29 12.80 6.03 -3.30
N SER A 30 11.86 6.61 -4.04
CA SER A 30 10.53 6.96 -3.53
C SER A 30 9.75 5.73 -3.07
N LEU A 31 9.81 4.62 -3.83
CA LEU A 31 9.21 3.34 -3.41
C LEU A 31 9.76 2.86 -2.08
N ARG A 32 11.09 2.82 -1.92
CA ARG A 32 11.74 2.40 -0.66
C ARG A 32 11.39 3.29 0.52
N LYS A 33 11.21 4.60 0.29
CA LYS A 33 10.76 5.53 1.33
C LYS A 33 9.37 5.14 1.81
N SER A 34 8.46 4.82 0.88
CA SER A 34 7.11 4.39 1.24
C SER A 34 7.02 3.02 1.85
N GLU A 35 7.84 2.06 1.44
CA GLU A 35 7.95 0.77 2.13
C GLU A 35 8.23 0.97 3.63
N ARG A 36 9.16 1.88 3.97
CA ARG A 36 9.46 2.24 5.37
C ARG A 36 8.34 3.00 6.07
N GLU A 37 7.55 3.79 5.35
CA GLU A 37 6.37 4.46 5.92
C GLU A 37 5.26 3.46 6.23
N ILE A 38 5.00 2.53 5.30
CA ILE A 38 4.05 1.43 5.47
C ILE A 38 4.46 0.53 6.63
N GLU A 39 5.75 0.21 6.76
CA GLU A 39 6.27 -0.56 7.88
C GLU A 39 6.09 0.16 9.23
N ARG A 40 6.29 1.49 9.26
CA ARG A 40 6.02 2.29 10.46
C ARG A 40 4.53 2.28 10.82
N GLU A 41 3.65 2.40 9.84
CA GLU A 41 2.20 2.33 10.06
C GLU A 41 1.76 0.95 10.51
N PHE A 42 2.26 -0.12 9.90
CA PHE A 42 2.04 -1.50 10.33
C PHE A 42 2.43 -1.69 11.81
N ASN A 43 3.61 -1.21 12.20
CA ASN A 43 4.09 -1.29 13.58
C ASN A 43 3.22 -0.45 14.53
N ARG A 44 2.72 0.72 14.09
CA ARG A 44 1.80 1.56 14.87
C ARG A 44 0.48 0.83 15.12
N ILE A 45 -0.13 0.26 14.08
CA ILE A 45 -1.39 -0.51 14.17
C ILE A 45 -1.21 -1.72 15.10
N SER A 46 -0.09 -2.44 14.96
CA SER A 46 0.21 -3.60 15.81
C SER A 46 0.36 -3.23 17.29
N ARG A 47 0.99 -2.09 17.60
CA ARG A 47 1.07 -1.56 18.97
C ARG A 47 -0.31 -1.16 19.50
N GLN A 48 -1.14 -0.51 18.69
CA GLN A 48 -2.51 -0.16 19.05
C GLN A 48 -3.35 -1.40 19.35
N GLU A 49 -3.26 -2.47 18.54
CA GLU A 49 -3.93 -3.75 18.82
C GLU A 49 -3.52 -4.31 20.19
N ASN A 50 -2.22 -4.28 20.53
CA ASN A 50 -1.74 -4.76 21.83
C ASN A 50 -2.27 -3.93 23.02
N GLN A 51 -2.43 -2.62 22.84
CA GLN A 51 -3.08 -1.77 23.83
C GLN A 51 -4.56 -2.13 24.01
N ILE A 52 -5.28 -2.34 22.90
CA ILE A 52 -6.69 -2.77 22.92
C ILE A 52 -6.84 -4.14 23.58
N LYS A 53 -5.96 -5.10 23.31
CA LYS A 53 -5.95 -6.40 24.01
C LYS A 53 -5.84 -6.23 25.52
N THR A 54 -4.99 -5.32 25.98
CA THR A 54 -4.84 -5.03 27.41
C THR A 54 -6.12 -4.41 28.00
N GLN A 55 -6.73 -3.46 27.29
CA GLN A 55 -8.01 -2.86 27.68
C GLN A 55 -9.14 -3.90 27.72
N MET A 56 -9.17 -4.81 26.76
CA MET A 56 -10.17 -5.88 26.68
C MET A 56 -10.07 -6.84 27.87
N LYS A 57 -8.86 -7.21 28.30
CA LYS A 57 -8.65 -7.98 29.54
C LYS A 57 -9.17 -7.26 30.78
N ASN A 58 -8.96 -5.95 30.86
CA ASN A 58 -9.43 -5.14 31.99
C ASN A 58 -10.96 -4.98 31.98
N ALA A 59 -11.58 -4.79 30.81
CA ALA A 59 -13.03 -4.72 30.64
C ALA A 59 -13.70 -6.06 30.97
N ALA A 60 -13.06 -7.18 30.61
CA ALA A 60 -13.53 -8.53 30.95
C ALA A 60 -13.61 -8.75 32.46
N LYS A 61 -12.58 -8.35 33.22
CA LYS A 61 -12.58 -8.43 34.69
C LYS A 61 -13.69 -7.61 35.35
N LYS A 62 -14.14 -6.54 34.69
CA LYS A 62 -15.19 -5.64 35.17
C LYS A 62 -16.60 -6.04 34.70
N GLY A 63 -16.73 -7.10 33.90
CA GLY A 63 -18.02 -7.53 33.33
C GLY A 63 -18.63 -6.54 32.33
N GLN A 64 -17.83 -5.66 31.72
CA GLN A 64 -18.31 -4.61 30.82
C GLN A 64 -18.51 -5.14 29.39
N THR A 65 -19.61 -5.84 29.15
CA THR A 65 -19.92 -6.55 27.89
C THR A 65 -20.04 -5.65 26.67
N GLU A 66 -20.60 -4.44 26.81
CA GLU A 66 -20.68 -3.45 25.72
C GLU A 66 -19.30 -2.98 25.27
N ILE A 67 -18.43 -2.64 26.24
CA ILE A 67 -17.05 -2.21 25.98
C ILE A 67 -16.25 -3.34 25.33
N LEU A 68 -16.42 -4.59 25.78
CA LEU A 68 -15.79 -5.75 25.17
C LEU A 68 -16.14 -5.91 23.69
N THR A 69 -17.40 -5.67 23.34
CA THR A 69 -17.87 -5.79 21.95
C THR A 69 -17.23 -4.73 21.06
N ILE A 70 -17.14 -3.49 21.54
CA ILE A 70 -16.50 -2.39 20.80
C ILE A 70 -15.01 -2.69 20.59
N LEU A 71 -14.30 -3.07 21.66
CA LEU A 71 -12.87 -3.37 21.61
C LEU A 71 -12.56 -4.57 20.69
N ALA A 72 -13.43 -5.59 20.67
CA ALA A 72 -13.30 -6.71 19.74
C ALA A 72 -13.42 -6.27 18.28
N LYS A 73 -14.36 -5.35 17.98
CA LYS A 73 -14.50 -4.77 16.64
C LYS A 73 -13.24 -4.00 16.23
N ASP A 74 -12.66 -3.23 17.15
CA ASP A 74 -11.44 -2.48 16.88
C ASP A 74 -10.22 -3.39 16.67
N ILE A 75 -10.13 -4.54 17.35
CA ILE A 75 -9.10 -5.55 17.07
C ILE A 75 -9.24 -6.07 15.63
N VAL A 76 -10.45 -6.44 15.20
CA VAL A 76 -10.66 -6.95 13.83
C VAL A 76 -10.31 -5.90 12.78
N ARG A 77 -10.70 -4.64 12.98
CA ARG A 77 -10.30 -3.52 12.11
C ARG A 77 -8.79 -3.34 12.04
N ASN A 78 -8.11 -3.37 13.19
CA ASN A 78 -6.65 -3.23 13.22
C ASN A 78 -5.96 -4.40 12.50
N ARG A 79 -6.46 -5.63 12.65
CA ARG A 79 -5.93 -6.80 11.93
C ARG A 79 -6.10 -6.65 10.42
N MET A 80 -7.28 -6.23 9.97
CA MET A 80 -7.54 -5.98 8.55
C MET A 80 -6.61 -4.88 8.02
N ALA A 81 -6.46 -3.77 8.74
CA ALA A 81 -5.55 -2.70 8.36
C ALA A 81 -4.08 -3.18 8.32
N ALA A 82 -3.64 -3.99 9.30
CA ALA A 82 -2.30 -4.57 9.33
C ALA A 82 -2.06 -5.53 8.14
N ARG A 83 -3.02 -6.40 7.81
CA ARG A 83 -2.97 -7.26 6.63
C ARG A 83 -2.86 -6.46 5.34
N LYS A 84 -3.65 -5.38 5.22
CA LYS A 84 -3.61 -4.47 4.06
C LYS A 84 -2.24 -3.81 3.92
N MET A 85 -1.64 -3.33 5.01
CA MET A 85 -0.28 -2.78 5.00
C MET A 85 0.77 -3.83 4.59
N LEU A 86 0.65 -5.06 5.09
CA LEU A 86 1.57 -6.15 4.76
C LEU A 86 1.49 -6.53 3.28
N LYS A 87 0.27 -6.68 2.74
CA LYS A 87 0.03 -6.94 1.32
C LYS A 87 0.60 -5.82 0.46
N LEU A 88 0.33 -4.56 0.82
CA LEU A 88 0.88 -3.41 0.12
C LEU A 88 2.41 -3.40 0.10
N LYS A 89 3.06 -3.68 1.24
CA LYS A 89 4.53 -3.78 1.33
C LYS A 89 5.06 -4.83 0.35
N SER A 90 4.49 -6.03 0.37
CA SER A 90 4.89 -7.12 -0.52
C SER A 90 4.73 -6.75 -2.00
N THR A 91 3.63 -6.06 -2.35
CA THR A 91 3.42 -5.62 -3.72
C THR A 91 4.44 -4.56 -4.16
N LEU A 92 4.81 -3.61 -3.29
CA LEU A 92 5.86 -2.63 -3.60
C LEU A 92 7.23 -3.28 -3.81
N GLU A 93 7.58 -4.27 -2.99
CA GLU A 93 8.81 -5.04 -3.12
C GLU A 93 8.86 -5.80 -4.46
N SER A 94 7.77 -6.49 -4.80
CA SER A 94 7.61 -7.19 -6.09
C SER A 94 7.73 -6.23 -7.28
N LEU A 95 7.09 -5.06 -7.20
CA LEU A 95 7.20 -4.03 -8.23
C LEU A 95 8.64 -3.56 -8.40
N GLY A 96 9.37 -3.32 -7.31
CA GLY A 96 10.78 -2.92 -7.35
C GLY A 96 11.68 -3.96 -8.04
N LEU A 97 11.42 -5.26 -7.82
CA LEU A 97 12.09 -6.36 -8.51
C LEU A 97 11.74 -6.38 -10.00
N ARG A 98 10.45 -6.29 -10.35
CA ARG A 98 9.99 -6.32 -11.74
C ARG A 98 10.53 -5.14 -12.55
N ILE A 99 10.58 -3.94 -11.97
CA ILE A 99 11.22 -2.77 -12.59
C ILE A 99 12.69 -3.04 -12.91
N THR A 100 13.40 -3.71 -11.99
CA THR A 100 14.81 -4.04 -12.18
C THR A 100 14.99 -5.05 -13.31
N LEU A 101 14.12 -6.06 -13.39
CA LEU A 101 14.10 -7.04 -14.47
C LEU A 101 13.80 -6.40 -15.83
N ILE A 102 12.72 -5.63 -15.94
CA ILE A 102 12.32 -4.96 -17.19
C ILE A 102 13.40 -3.97 -17.65
N LYS A 103 14.04 -3.27 -16.71
CA LYS A 103 15.17 -2.39 -17.04
C LYS A 103 16.29 -3.18 -17.73
N ALA A 104 16.64 -4.35 -17.21
CA ALA A 104 17.68 -5.19 -17.77
C ALA A 104 17.29 -5.81 -19.13
N GLN A 105 16.01 -6.16 -19.33
CA GLN A 105 15.52 -6.83 -20.53
C GLN A 105 15.15 -5.88 -21.67
N SER A 106 14.48 -4.77 -21.35
CA SER A 106 13.77 -3.92 -22.32
C SER A 106 14.10 -2.43 -22.17
N GLY A 107 15.06 -2.10 -21.31
CA GLY A 107 15.53 -0.74 -21.12
C GLY A 107 14.66 0.13 -20.22
N SER A 108 15.18 1.31 -19.88
CA SER A 108 14.65 2.14 -18.81
C SER A 108 13.30 2.80 -19.13
N MET A 109 13.02 3.08 -20.41
CA MET A 109 11.72 3.66 -20.81
C MET A 109 10.56 2.68 -20.59
N ASN A 110 10.75 1.40 -20.92
CA ASN A 110 9.73 0.37 -20.69
C ASN A 110 9.52 0.10 -19.20
N ALA A 111 10.59 0.08 -18.42
CA ALA A 111 10.50 -0.06 -16.97
C ALA A 111 9.77 1.13 -16.32
N LEU A 112 9.97 2.36 -16.81
CA LEU A 112 9.22 3.53 -16.38
C LEU A 112 7.73 3.39 -16.71
N LYS A 113 7.40 2.90 -17.90
CA LYS A 113 6.00 2.69 -18.30
C LYS A 113 5.30 1.78 -17.29
N ILE A 114 5.83 0.57 -17.07
CA ILE A 114 5.25 -0.42 -16.13
C ILE A 114 5.18 0.13 -14.70
N ALA A 115 6.21 0.85 -14.25
CA ALA A 115 6.23 1.50 -12.94
C ALA A 115 5.04 2.46 -12.76
N THR A 116 4.74 3.29 -13.76
CA THR A 116 3.57 4.20 -13.73
C THR A 116 2.27 3.44 -13.61
N GLN A 117 2.08 2.37 -14.39
CA GLN A 117 0.84 1.57 -14.37
C GLN A 117 0.59 0.92 -13.02
N ALA A 118 1.64 0.35 -12.42
CA ALA A 118 1.53 -0.32 -11.13
C ALA A 118 1.20 0.68 -10.00
N MET A 119 1.73 1.90 -10.05
CA MET A 119 1.41 2.94 -9.06
C MET A 119 -0.04 3.38 -9.11
N THR A 120 -0.62 3.52 -10.32
CA THR A 120 -2.04 3.86 -10.46
C THR A 120 -2.94 2.81 -9.80
N GLN A 121 -2.58 1.53 -9.90
CA GLN A 121 -3.32 0.43 -9.27
C GLN A 121 -3.13 0.41 -7.75
N LEU A 122 -1.88 0.52 -7.26
CA LEU A 122 -1.56 0.62 -5.82
C LEU A 122 -2.37 1.70 -5.12
N ASN A 123 -2.57 2.83 -5.80
CA ASN A 123 -3.32 3.95 -5.28
C ASN A 123 -4.81 3.66 -5.06
N ARG A 124 -5.45 3.04 -6.06
CA ARG A 124 -6.87 2.63 -5.99
C ARG A 124 -7.11 1.67 -4.82
N MET A 125 -6.13 0.83 -4.51
CA MET A 125 -6.29 -0.19 -3.47
C MET A 125 -6.20 0.34 -2.05
N VAL A 126 -5.31 1.31 -1.78
CA VAL A 126 -5.03 1.70 -0.38
C VAL A 126 -5.36 3.16 -0.08
N ASN A 127 -5.66 4.01 -1.08
CA ASN A 127 -5.97 5.44 -0.90
C ASN A 127 -5.01 6.13 0.09
N LEU A 128 -3.73 5.72 0.11
CA LEU A 128 -2.76 6.32 1.01
C LEU A 128 -2.33 7.69 0.47
N PRO A 129 -2.39 8.76 1.27
CA PRO A 129 -1.93 10.08 0.86
C PRO A 129 -0.47 10.08 0.37
N GLN A 130 0.39 9.26 0.99
CA GLN A 130 1.79 9.11 0.60
C GLN A 130 1.95 8.48 -0.80
N MET A 131 1.10 7.50 -1.13
CA MET A 131 1.08 6.89 -2.47
C MET A 131 0.54 7.84 -3.53
N GLN A 132 -0.48 8.64 -3.18
CA GLN A 132 -0.99 9.70 -4.05
C GLN A 132 0.11 10.72 -4.36
N ALA A 133 0.82 11.19 -3.33
CA ALA A 133 1.89 12.17 -3.48
C ALA A 133 3.03 11.65 -4.37
N ILE A 134 3.47 10.40 -4.18
CA ILE A 134 4.53 9.81 -5.01
C ILE A 134 4.08 9.64 -6.45
N MET A 135 2.85 9.16 -6.67
CA MET A 135 2.32 9.04 -8.02
C MET A 135 2.21 10.40 -8.71
N GLN A 136 1.64 11.40 -8.05
CA GLN A 136 1.49 12.74 -8.61
C GLN A 136 2.85 13.36 -8.96
N LYS A 137 3.80 13.31 -8.03
CA LYS A 137 5.16 13.80 -8.26
C LYS A 137 5.82 13.07 -9.43
N PHE A 138 5.71 11.74 -9.46
CA PHE A 138 6.28 10.93 -10.51
C PHE A 138 5.64 11.23 -11.87
N MET A 139 4.32 11.31 -11.98
CA MET A 139 3.63 11.62 -13.24
C MET A 139 3.97 13.02 -13.75
N MET A 140 4.07 14.00 -12.84
CA MET A 140 4.43 15.39 -13.16
C MET A 140 5.88 15.51 -13.63
N GLU A 141 6.84 14.89 -12.93
CA GLU A 141 8.27 14.92 -13.28
C GLU A 141 8.60 14.14 -14.57
N ASN A 142 7.71 13.25 -14.99
CA ASN A 142 7.94 12.37 -16.14
C ASN A 142 7.17 12.75 -17.40
N GLU A 143 6.37 13.83 -17.37
CA GLU A 143 5.48 14.22 -18.48
C GLU A 143 4.55 13.06 -18.91
N MET A 144 4.29 12.10 -18.01
CA MET A 144 3.47 10.91 -18.26
C MET A 144 1.99 11.17 -17.95
N MET A 145 1.55 12.44 -17.98
CA MET A 145 0.16 12.80 -17.71
C MET A 145 -0.78 12.19 -18.76
N ASP A 146 -0.33 12.09 -20.02
CA ASP A 146 -1.09 11.53 -21.14
C ASP A 146 -1.20 9.99 -21.09
N MET A 147 -0.25 9.32 -20.44
CA MET A 147 -0.31 7.86 -20.29
C MET A 147 -1.48 7.38 -19.42
N LYS A 148 -2.11 8.27 -18.64
CA LYS A 148 -3.24 7.91 -17.77
C LYS A 148 -4.43 7.35 -18.56
N GLY A 149 -4.60 7.75 -19.83
CA GLY A 149 -5.67 7.28 -20.71
C GLY A 149 -5.39 5.94 -21.37
N GLU A 150 -4.15 5.68 -21.81
CA GLU A 150 -3.78 4.47 -22.55
C GLU A 150 -3.44 3.26 -21.66
N VAL A 151 -3.14 3.50 -20.38
CA VAL A 151 -2.65 2.48 -19.44
C VAL A 151 -3.77 1.58 -18.90
N MET A 152 -5.02 1.93 -19.13
CA MET A 152 -6.17 1.28 -18.49
C MET A 152 -6.46 -0.14 -19.03
N ASP A 153 -5.91 -0.54 -20.19
CA ASP A 153 -6.56 -1.58 -21.00
C ASP A 153 -5.67 -2.75 -21.49
N GLY A 154 -4.53 -3.10 -20.87
CA GLY A 154 -3.78 -4.22 -21.48
C GLY A 154 -2.60 -4.93 -20.82
N LEU A 155 -2.20 -4.68 -19.57
CA LEU A 155 -1.03 -5.39 -19.00
C LEU A 155 -1.14 -5.74 -17.50
N THR A 156 -2.35 -5.71 -16.94
CA THR A 156 -2.52 -5.56 -15.50
C THR A 156 -3.30 -6.66 -14.79
N ASP A 157 -4.04 -7.51 -15.50
CA ASP A 157 -4.71 -8.67 -14.88
C ASP A 157 -3.69 -9.64 -14.27
N ASP A 158 -2.58 -9.94 -14.95
CA ASP A 158 -1.58 -10.89 -14.45
C ASP A 158 -0.74 -10.39 -13.26
N LEU A 159 -0.78 -9.09 -12.95
CA LEU A 159 0.01 -8.53 -11.84
C LEU A 159 -0.73 -8.59 -10.50
N TRP A 160 -2.05 -8.74 -10.55
CA TRP A 160 -2.94 -8.58 -9.41
C TRP A 160 -4.06 -9.58 -9.54
N ASP A 161 -3.75 -10.85 -9.26
CA ASP A 161 -4.80 -11.83 -9.02
C ASP A 161 -5.74 -11.26 -7.96
N ASP A 162 -7.03 -11.37 -8.26
CA ASP A 162 -8.21 -10.81 -7.60
C ASP A 162 -8.44 -11.40 -6.19
N ASP A 163 -7.40 -11.43 -5.37
CA ASP A 163 -7.47 -11.90 -4.00
C ASP A 163 -8.02 -10.79 -3.10
N GLY A 164 -9.33 -10.56 -3.18
CA GLY A 164 -10.17 -10.17 -2.05
C GLY A 164 -9.57 -9.13 -1.11
N TYR A 165 -9.22 -7.95 -1.63
CA TYR A 165 -8.75 -6.83 -0.79
C TYR A 165 -9.83 -6.28 0.16
N MET A 166 -11.07 -6.72 -0.03
CA MET A 166 -12.21 -6.47 0.82
C MET A 166 -12.53 -7.74 1.62
N GLU A 167 -11.66 -8.13 2.55
CA GLU A 167 -12.09 -9.06 3.60
C GLU A 167 -13.14 -8.32 4.42
N GLU A 168 -14.41 -8.70 4.31
CA GLU A 168 -15.45 -8.19 5.19
C GLU A 168 -15.15 -8.55 6.65
N GLU A 169 -15.52 -7.66 7.57
CA GLU A 169 -15.53 -7.98 8.98
C GLU A 169 -16.56 -9.11 9.21
N THR A 170 -16.10 -10.34 9.45
CA THR A 170 -17.01 -11.48 9.64
C THR A 170 -17.27 -11.76 11.11
N ALA A 171 -18.48 -12.26 11.42
CA ALA A 171 -18.83 -12.78 12.75
C ALA A 171 -17.76 -13.76 13.29
N ASN A 172 -17.18 -14.57 12.40
CA ASN A 172 -16.13 -15.53 12.71
C ASN A 172 -14.84 -14.88 13.23
N GLN A 173 -14.42 -13.73 12.67
CA GLN A 173 -13.21 -13.03 13.11
C GLN A 173 -13.34 -12.52 14.54
N TYR A 174 -14.50 -11.97 14.91
CA TYR A 174 -14.72 -11.50 16.28
C TYR A 174 -14.76 -12.67 17.27
N SER A 175 -15.44 -13.78 16.94
CA SER A 175 -15.46 -14.97 17.78
C SER A 175 -14.05 -15.55 18.00
N GLN A 176 -13.16 -15.47 16.99
CA GLN A 176 -11.75 -15.82 17.16
C GLN A 176 -11.03 -14.90 18.14
N VAL A 177 -11.24 -13.58 18.06
CA VAL A 177 -10.64 -12.61 18.99
C VAL A 177 -11.03 -12.93 20.44
N PHE A 178 -12.29 -13.22 20.73
CA PHE A 178 -12.72 -13.59 22.08
C PHE A 178 -12.07 -14.89 22.58
N LYS A 179 -11.96 -15.91 21.71
CA LYS A 179 -11.28 -17.18 22.03
C LYS A 179 -9.79 -16.98 22.33
N GLU A 180 -9.08 -16.23 21.50
CA GLU A 180 -7.65 -15.92 21.71
C GLU A 180 -7.41 -15.19 23.04
N MET A 181 -8.37 -14.38 23.47
CA MET A 181 -8.29 -13.62 24.71
C MET A 181 -8.70 -14.44 25.94
N GLY A 182 -9.19 -15.67 25.76
CA GLY A 182 -9.70 -16.52 26.85
C GLY A 182 -10.97 -15.97 27.50
N ILE A 183 -11.74 -15.14 26.79
CA ILE A 183 -12.98 -14.53 27.28
C ILE A 183 -14.14 -15.37 26.76
N PRO A 184 -15.02 -15.91 27.64
CA PRO A 184 -16.15 -16.70 27.18
C PRO A 184 -17.11 -15.83 26.36
N LEU A 185 -17.50 -16.32 25.18
CA LEU A 185 -18.59 -15.71 24.42
C LEU A 185 -19.89 -15.97 25.19
N THR A 186 -20.46 -14.91 25.77
CA THR A 186 -21.82 -14.96 26.28
C THR A 186 -22.81 -14.76 25.14
N PRO A 187 -24.05 -15.28 25.23
CA PRO A 187 -25.08 -15.06 24.20
C PRO A 187 -25.33 -13.57 23.88
N GLN A 188 -25.13 -12.70 24.87
CA GLN A 188 -25.24 -11.25 24.72
C GLN A 188 -24.12 -10.67 23.83
N ILE A 189 -22.89 -11.18 23.97
CA ILE A 189 -21.75 -10.77 23.13
C ILE A 189 -21.95 -11.30 21.70
N GLU A 190 -22.36 -12.55 21.55
CA GLU A 190 -22.59 -13.16 20.23
C GLU A 190 -23.70 -12.43 19.44
N ALA A 191 -24.78 -12.02 20.11
CA ALA A 191 -25.83 -11.20 19.51
C ALA A 191 -25.37 -9.77 19.14
N ALA A 192 -24.45 -9.16 19.90
CA ALA A 192 -23.96 -7.81 19.64
C ALA A 192 -22.89 -7.74 18.53
N VAL A 193 -22.19 -8.86 18.32
CA VAL A 193 -21.15 -9.05 17.32
C VAL A 193 -21.72 -9.48 15.96
N SER A 194 -22.81 -10.23 15.95
CA SER A 194 -23.49 -10.69 14.72
C SER A 194 -24.36 -9.63 14.05
N LYS A 195 -24.73 -8.54 14.74
CA LYS A 195 -25.48 -7.45 14.13
C LYS A 195 -24.58 -6.62 13.21
N PRO A 196 -24.82 -6.60 11.88
CA PRO A 196 -24.14 -5.67 10.99
C PRO A 196 -24.48 -4.25 11.45
N LYS A 197 -23.49 -3.35 11.30
CA LYS A 197 -23.67 -1.94 11.62
C LYS A 197 -24.85 -1.43 10.79
N ALA A 198 -25.98 -1.13 11.45
CA ALA A 198 -27.04 -0.36 10.80
C ALA A 198 -26.38 0.95 10.34
N ILE A 199 -26.31 1.14 9.03
CA ILE A 199 -25.87 2.38 8.42
C ILE A 199 -27.00 3.36 8.73
N GLU A 200 -26.85 4.15 9.79
CA GLU A 200 -27.65 5.35 9.93
C GLU A 200 -27.20 6.31 8.82
N SER A 201 -28.13 6.51 7.90
CA SER A 201 -28.08 7.36 6.71
C SER A 201 -27.91 8.84 7.03
#